data_AF-A2HTG7-F1
#
_entry.id   AF-A2HTG7-F1
#
_cell.length_a   1.000
_cell.length_b   1.000
_cell.length_c   1.000
_cell.angle_alpha   90.00
_cell.angle_beta   90.00
_cell.angle_gamma   90.00
#
_symmetry.space_group_name_H-M   'P 1'
#
loop_
_entity.id
_entity.type
_entity.pdbx_description
1 polymer ?
#
loop_
_entity_poly.entity_id
_entity_poly.type
_entity_poly.pdbx_seq_one_letter_code
_entity_poly.pdbx_strand_id
1 'polypeptide(L)' 'RNKETGKVLTPVLNNLGHLNLNLRNRGSISMGKLVAIQWVPNPDKKTKVRHIDGDKLNNRKENLEWF' A
#
# COMPACT_ATOMS: atom_id res chain seq x y z
N ARG A 1 1.19 14.18 2.78
CA ARG A 1 2.22 15.14 2.31
C ARG A 1 3.38 15.11 3.30
N ASN A 2 4.63 15.02 2.84
CA ASN A 2 5.79 15.03 3.73
C ASN A 2 5.89 16.42 4.42
N LYS A 3 6.05 16.45 5.75
CA LYS A 3 6.03 17.69 6.55
C LYS A 3 7.30 18.53 6.40
N GLU A 4 8.43 17.91 6.06
CA GLU A 4 9.74 18.58 5.95
C GLU A 4 9.97 19.14 4.54
N THR A 5 9.66 18.35 3.51
CA THR A 5 9.92 18.68 2.11
C THR A 5 8.69 19.20 1.37
N GLY A 6 7.50 19.07 1.95
CA GLY A 6 6.24 19.43 1.30
C GLY A 6 5.86 18.53 0.11
N LYS A 7 6.67 17.52 -0.22
CA LYS A 7 6.44 16.66 -1.40
C LYS A 7 5.41 15.56 -1.11
N VAL A 8 4.70 15.16 -2.16
CA VAL A 8 3.90 13.94 -2.19
C VAL A 8 4.74 12.89 -2.92
N LEU A 9 4.84 11.69 -2.36
CA LEU A 9 5.60 10.62 -2.99
C LEU A 9 4.82 10.08 -4.19
N THR A 10 5.50 9.95 -5.32
CA THR A 10 4.95 9.32 -6.52
C THR A 10 5.16 7.81 -6.43
N PRO A 11 4.09 6.99 -6.53
CA PRO A 11 4.25 5.55 -6.60
C PRO A 11 4.87 5.11 -7.92
N VAL A 12 5.66 4.04 -7.85
CA VAL A 12 6.33 3.41 -9.00
C VAL A 12 5.76 2.02 -9.19
N LEU A 13 5.44 1.66 -10.43
CA LEU A 13 5.00 0.31 -10.78
C LEU A 13 6.19 -0.65 -10.68
N ASN A 14 6.02 -1.76 -9.97
CA ASN A 14 7.03 -2.81 -9.90
C ASN A 14 6.80 -3.91 -10.96
N ASN A 15 7.78 -4.80 -11.12
CA ASN A 15 7.73 -5.91 -12.07
C ASN A 15 6.61 -6.94 -11.78
N LEU A 16 5.97 -6.86 -10.60
CA LEU A 16 4.86 -7.72 -10.19
C LEU A 16 3.48 -7.06 -10.42
N GLY A 17 3.44 -5.84 -10.96
CA GLY A 17 2.23 -5.07 -11.25
C GLY A 17 1.67 -4.28 -10.06
N HIS A 18 2.42 -4.12 -8.97
CA HIS A 18 1.98 -3.36 -7.80
C HIS A 18 2.55 -1.95 -7.83
N LEU A 19 1.76 -0.97 -7.38
CA LEU A 19 2.27 0.36 -7.07
C LEU A 19 3.05 0.33 -5.75
N ASN A 20 4.32 0.72 -5.79
CA ASN A 20 5.22 0.78 -4.64
C ASN A 20 5.68 2.22 -4.35
N LEU A 21 5.87 2.53 -3.07
CA LEU A 21 6.43 3.78 -2.58
C LEU A 21 7.77 3.49 -1.90
N ASN A 22 8.79 4.28 -2.24
CA ASN A 22 10.07 4.24 -1.56
C ASN A 22 10.09 5.23 -0.41
N LEU A 23 10.16 4.71 0.81
CA LEU A 23 10.23 5.49 2.04
C LEU A 23 11.69 5.56 2.49
N ARG A 24 12.23 6.77 2.62
CA ARG A 24 13.65 7.04 2.90
C ARG A 24 14.25 6.20 4.04
N ASN A 25 13.50 5.97 5.12
CA ASN A 25 13.97 5.27 6.32
C ASN A 25 13.25 3.92 6.58
N ARG A 26 12.37 3.48 5.68
CA ARG A 26 11.54 2.27 5.86
C ARG A 26 11.61 1.29 4.68
N GLY A 27 12.32 1.66 3.62
CA GLY A 27 12.40 0.86 2.39
C GLY A 27 11.16 1.00 1.51
N SER A 28 10.98 0.05 0.60
CA SER A 28 9.83 0.01 -0.31
C SER A 28 8.61 -0.61 0.37
N ILE A 29 7.45 0.03 0.23
CA ILE A 29 6.15 -0.51 0.66
C ILE A 29 5.16 -0.46 -0.50
N SER A 30 4.31 -1.48 -0.65
CA SER A 30 3.22 -1.41 -1.63
C SER A 30 2.13 -0.45 -1.18
N MET A 31 1.51 0.23 -2.15
CA MET A 31 0.40 1.16 -1.92
C MET A 31 -0.75 0.44 -1.21
N GLY A 32 -1.12 -0.76 -1.67
CA GLY A 32 -2.17 -1.55 -1.04
C GLY A 32 -1.87 -1.87 0.42
N LYS A 33 -0.61 -2.22 0.76
CA LYS A 33 -0.23 -2.46 2.16
C LYS A 33 -0.28 -1.18 2.99
N LEU A 34 0.15 -0.05 2.44
CA LEU A 34 0.07 1.24 3.12
C LEU A 34 -1.39 1.63 3.42
N VAL A 35 -2.29 1.43 2.45
CA VAL A 35 -3.72 1.72 2.61
C VAL A 35 -4.35 0.76 3.63
N ALA A 36 -4.09 -0.54 3.52
CA ALA A 36 -4.65 -1.52 4.43
C ALA A 36 -4.24 -1.27 5.90
N ILE A 37 -2.97 -0.92 6.16
CA ILE A 37 -2.49 -0.60 7.51
C ILE A 37 -3.27 0.56 8.14
N GLN A 38 -3.64 1.56 7.34
CA GLN A 38 -4.26 2.78 7.85
C GLN A 38 -5.79 2.69 7.94
N TRP A 39 -6.43 1.93 7.05
CA TRP A 39 -7.90 1.98 6.88
C TRP A 39 -8.61 0.62 6.90
N VAL A 40 -7.90 -0.50 6.87
CA VAL A 40 -8.52 -1.85 6.90
C VAL A 40 -8.19 -2.53 8.23
N PRO A 41 -9.18 -2.77 9.11
CA PRO A 41 -8.97 -3.46 10.38
C PRO A 41 -8.29 -4.82 10.19
N ASN A 42 -7.31 -5.13 11.05
CA ASN A 42 -6.55 -6.38 11.01
C ASN A 42 -6.56 -7.07 12.39
N PRO A 43 -7.73 -7.58 12.84
CA PRO A 43 -7.87 -8.20 14.16
C PRO A 43 -6.95 -9.41 14.35
N ASP A 44 -6.73 -10.17 13.27
CA ASP A 44 -5.92 -11.40 13.30
C ASP A 44 -4.42 -11.15 13.07
N LYS A 45 -3.99 -9.88 13.00
CA LYS A 45 -2.59 -9.48 12.78
C LYS A 45 -1.93 -10.15 11.56
N LYS A 46 -2.69 -10.36 10.49
CA LYS A 46 -2.17 -10.95 9.26
C LYS A 46 -1.13 -10.05 8.61
N THR A 47 -0.20 -10.62 7.85
CA THR A 47 0.98 -9.89 7.38
C THR A 47 0.91 -9.47 5.92
N LYS A 48 -0.01 -10.07 5.15
CA LYS A 48 -0.17 -9.86 3.72
C LYS A 48 -1.53 -9.25 3.40
N VAL A 49 -1.56 -8.54 2.28
CA VAL A 49 -2.74 -7.85 1.76
C VAL A 49 -2.96 -8.33 0.34
N ARG A 50 -4.20 -8.67 0.00
CA ARG A 50 -4.62 -9.01 -1.36
C ARG A 50 -5.69 -8.06 -1.86
N HIS A 51 -5.72 -7.92 -3.18
CA HIS A 51 -6.75 -7.20 -3.92
C HIS A 51 -7.88 -8.17 -4.26
N ILE A 52 -9.11 -7.82 -3.90
CA ILE A 52 -10.29 -8.70 -4.02
C ILE A 52 -10.66 -8.89 -5.50
N ASP A 53 -10.63 -7.81 -6.28
CA ASP A 53 -10.92 -7.81 -7.73
C ASP A 53 -9.78 -8.37 -8.60
N GLY A 54 -8.61 -8.66 -8.01
CA GLY A 54 -7.41 -9.07 -8.74
C GLY A 54 -6.66 -7.93 -9.43
N ASP A 55 -7.18 -6.70 -9.43
CA ASP A 55 -6.50 -5.52 -9.95
C ASP A 55 -5.59 -4.91 -8.89
N LYS A 56 -4.28 -5.12 -9.08
CA LYS A 56 -3.21 -4.66 -8.20
C LYS A 56 -3.04 -3.13 -8.18
N LEU A 57 -3.69 -2.41 -9.12
CA LEU A 57 -3.70 -0.94 -9.17
C LEU A 57 -4.88 -0.34 -8.40
N ASN A 58 -5.93 -1.10 -8.15
CA ASN A 58 -7.09 -0.67 -7.38
C ASN A 58 -6.83 -0.71 -5.87
N ASN A 59 -6.17 0.32 -5.35
CA ASN A 59 -5.77 0.41 -3.94
C ASN A 59 -6.85 1.04 -3.03
N ARG A 60 -8.14 0.93 -3.39
CA ARG A 60 -9.24 1.38 -2.52
C ARG A 60 -9.36 0.47 -1.30
N LYS A 61 -9.63 1.03 -0.12
CA LYS A 61 -9.68 0.25 1.13
C LYS A 61 -10.71 -0.88 1.07
N GLU A 62 -11.81 -0.68 0.34
CA GLU A 62 -12.88 -1.67 0.15
C GLU A 62 -12.46 -2.83 -0.75
N ASN A 63 -11.42 -2.65 -1.57
CA ASN A 63 -10.86 -3.67 -2.46
C ASN A 63 -9.68 -4.43 -1.84
N LEU A 64 -9.34 -4.15 -0.58
CA LEU A 64 -8.17 -4.71 0.08
C LEU A 64 -8.60 -5.56 1.28
N GLU A 65 -8.03 -6.75 1.39
CA GLU A 65 -8.23 -7.62 2.55
C GLU A 65 -6.92 -8.21 3.06
N TRP A 66 -6.90 -8.48 4.36
CA TRP A 66 -5.80 -9.12 5.05
C TRP A 66 -5.89 -10.65 4.92
N PHE A 67 -4.77 -11.31 4.60
CA PHE A 67 -4.66 -12.77 4.53
C PHE A 67 -3.32 -13.29 5.04
#